data_AF-L9WEW3-F1
#
_entry.id   AF-L9WEW3-F1
#
_cell.length_a   1.000
_cell.length_b   1.000
_cell.length_c   1.000
_cell.angle_alpha   90.00
_cell.angle_beta   90.00
_cell.angle_gamma   90.00
#
_symmetry.space_group_name_H-M   'P 1'
#
loop_
_entity.id
_entity.type
_entity.pdbx_description
1 polymer ?
#
loop_
_entity_poly.entity_id
_entity_poly.type
_entity_poly.pdbx_seq_one_letter_code
_entity_poly.pdbx_strand_id
1 'polypeptide(L)'
;MSNLLLAAIVGIPLAWHLALTAFVYYDSKKVGLEPPKKWVAITFCIPIFGFFIYLFERSELDYKPEEDPYRGHNFNIHPSRADDAPLRSRGDDRPDPKDADWDGTDDWDETNGEEWGGRKGDWGSRDDGDDERESR
;
A
#
# COMPACT_ATOMS: atom_id res chain seq x y z
N MET A 1 23.39 7.29 22.08
CA MET A 1 23.93 6.82 20.79
C MET A 1 25.16 7.64 20.46
N SER A 2 26.30 7.05 20.10
CA SER A 2 27.49 7.84 19.75
C SER A 2 27.32 8.50 18.38
N ASN A 3 27.85 9.71 18.19
CA ASN A 3 27.70 10.46 16.93
C ASN A 3 28.26 9.69 15.73
N LEU A 4 29.33 8.93 15.93
CA LEU A 4 29.94 8.09 14.89
C LEU A 4 29.01 6.94 14.47
N LEU A 5 28.34 6.30 15.43
CA LEU A 5 27.40 5.23 15.14
C LEU A 5 26.13 5.76 14.45
N LEU A 6 25.63 6.94 14.87
CA LEU A 6 24.55 7.62 14.16
C LEU A 6 24.94 7.94 12.72
N ALA A 7 26.15 8.49 12.51
CA ALA A 7 26.66 8.80 11.18
C ALA A 7 26.81 7.55 10.32
N ALA A 8 27.21 6.40 10.88
CA ALA A 8 27.27 5.14 10.16
C ALA A 8 25.86 4.65 9.75
N ILE A 9 24.92 4.65 10.70
CA ILE A 9 23.55 4.14 10.49
C ILE A 9 22.78 4.98 9.47
N VAL A 10 22.98 6.30 9.44
CA VAL A 10 22.30 7.17 8.48
C VAL A 10 23.12 7.33 7.20
N GLY A 11 24.43 7.51 7.33
CA GLY A 11 25.31 7.86 6.21
C GLY A 11 25.57 6.72 5.25
N ILE A 12 25.76 5.48 5.73
CA ILE A 12 26.03 4.34 4.85
C ILE A 12 24.81 4.04 3.95
N PRO A 13 23.57 3.91 4.48
CA PRO A 13 22.40 3.70 3.62
C PRO A 13 22.16 4.88 2.66
N LEU A 14 22.35 6.12 3.13
CA LEU A 14 22.18 7.30 2.29
C LEU A 14 23.19 7.34 1.13
N ALA A 15 24.47 7.03 1.41
CA ALA A 15 25.49 6.94 0.38
C ALA A 15 25.18 5.82 -0.63
N TRP A 16 24.74 4.65 -0.14
CA TRP A 16 24.35 3.54 -1.01
C TRP A 16 23.15 3.88 -1.90
N HIS A 17 22.14 4.54 -1.33
CA HIS A 17 20.96 4.98 -2.07
C HIS A 17 21.32 5.97 -3.19
N LEU A 18 22.18 6.94 -2.90
CA LEU A 18 22.68 7.88 -3.90
C LEU A 18 23.50 7.18 -4.99
N ALA A 19 24.34 6.20 -4.62
CA ALA A 19 25.11 5.41 -5.57
C ALA A 19 24.20 4.61 -6.52
N LEU A 20 23.16 3.96 -6.01
CA LEU A 20 22.17 3.25 -6.82
C LEU A 20 21.38 4.20 -7.72
N THR A 21 20.98 5.36 -7.20
CA THR A 21 20.27 6.38 -7.99
C THR A 21 21.13 6.87 -9.16
N ALA A 22 22.43 7.10 -8.93
CA ALA A 22 23.38 7.47 -9.97
C ALA A 22 23.60 6.32 -10.97
N PHE A 23 23.66 5.07 -10.49
CA PHE A 23 23.74 3.88 -11.33
C PHE A 23 22.53 3.79 -12.27
N VAL A 24 21.31 3.97 -11.76
CA VAL A 24 20.08 3.98 -12.58
C VAL A 24 20.11 5.07 -13.64
N TYR A 25 20.63 6.26 -13.32
CA TYR A 25 20.79 7.32 -14.33
C TYR A 25 21.71 6.91 -15.49
N TYR A 26 22.79 6.20 -15.19
CA TYR A 26 23.73 5.71 -16.19
C TYR A 26 23.14 4.53 -16.98
N ASP A 27 22.57 3.55 -16.27
CA ASP A 27 22.06 2.32 -16.86
C ASP A 27 20.82 2.57 -17.72
N SER A 28 19.88 3.42 -17.27
CA SER A 28 18.67 3.77 -18.02
C SER A 28 18.95 4.31 -19.42
N LYS A 29 20.09 5.00 -19.61
CA LYS A 29 20.54 5.44 -20.94
C LYS A 29 21.01 4.29 -21.81
N LYS A 30 21.69 3.29 -21.22
CA LYS A 30 22.21 2.13 -21.92
C LYS A 30 21.10 1.16 -22.33
N VAL A 31 20.11 0.97 -21.46
CA VAL A 31 18.99 0.03 -21.69
C VAL A 31 17.80 0.65 -22.45
N GLY A 32 17.87 1.93 -22.82
CA GLY A 32 16.81 2.61 -23.59
C GLY A 32 15.58 3.01 -22.78
N LEU A 33 15.71 3.17 -21.46
CA LEU A 33 14.65 3.63 -20.57
C LEU A 33 14.53 5.16 -20.60
N GLU A 34 13.79 5.67 -21.60
CA GLU A 34 13.56 7.11 -21.76
C GLU A 34 12.25 7.60 -21.08
N PRO A 35 12.26 8.79 -20.45
CA PRO A 35 13.43 9.61 -20.15
C PRO A 35 14.17 9.12 -18.88
N PRO A 36 15.52 9.09 -18.85
CA PRO A 36 16.31 8.66 -17.68
C PRO A 36 15.94 9.38 -16.38
N LYS A 37 15.55 10.65 -16.47
CA LYS A 37 15.14 11.49 -15.34
C LYS A 37 13.93 10.93 -14.58
N LYS A 38 12.98 10.29 -15.29
CA LYS A 38 11.80 9.67 -14.68
C LYS A 38 12.23 8.54 -13.75
N TRP A 39 13.11 7.66 -14.24
CA TRP A 39 13.58 6.50 -13.48
C TRP A 39 14.43 6.92 -12.28
N VAL A 40 15.31 7.91 -12.47
CA VAL A 40 16.05 8.52 -11.35
C VAL A 40 15.12 9.08 -10.29
N ALA A 41 14.08 9.82 -10.69
CA ALA A 41 13.11 10.39 -9.76
C ALA A 41 12.35 9.30 -8.99
N ILE A 42 11.91 8.24 -9.69
CA ILE A 42 11.23 7.10 -9.06
C ILE A 42 12.15 6.43 -8.04
N THR A 43 13.36 6.01 -8.45
CA THR A 43 14.32 5.34 -7.57
C THR A 43 14.66 6.21 -6.36
N PHE A 44 14.90 7.52 -6.57
CA PHE A 44 15.25 8.43 -5.49
C PHE A 44 14.11 8.64 -4.49
N CYS A 45 12.87 8.79 -4.97
CA CYS A 45 11.73 9.20 -4.15
C CYS A 45 11.02 8.05 -3.42
N ILE A 46 11.13 6.80 -3.88
CA ILE A 46 10.48 5.64 -3.22
C ILE A 46 10.73 5.58 -1.70
N PRO A 47 11.98 5.63 -1.20
CA PRO A 47 12.20 5.55 0.25
C PRO A 47 11.67 6.76 1.01
N ILE A 48 11.58 7.94 0.36
CA ILE A 48 10.99 9.14 0.96
C ILE A 48 9.49 8.93 1.17
N PHE A 49 8.79 8.40 0.16
CA PHE A 49 7.37 8.06 0.29
C PHE A 49 7.14 6.96 1.33
N GLY A 50 7.99 5.92 1.37
CA GLY A 50 7.92 4.89 2.42
C GLY A 50 8.08 5.49 3.82
N PHE A 51 9.01 6.44 3.99
CA PHE A 51 9.17 7.16 5.26
C PHE A 51 7.94 8.00 5.63
N PHE A 52 7.32 8.70 4.68
CA PHE A 52 6.08 9.45 4.95
C PHE A 52 4.91 8.53 5.30
N ILE A 53 4.77 7.39 4.62
CA ILE A 53 3.74 6.40 4.96
C ILE A 53 3.90 5.96 6.41
N TYR A 54 5.12 5.61 6.84
CA TYR A 54 5.41 5.28 8.24
C TYR A 54 5.03 6.42 9.20
N LEU A 55 5.35 7.68 8.85
CA LEU A 55 4.99 8.82 9.70
C LEU A 55 3.47 9.01 9.82
N PHE A 56 2.74 8.88 8.71
CA PHE A 56 1.28 8.99 8.71
C PHE A 56 0.63 7.86 9.50
N GLU A 57 1.05 6.62 9.25
CA GLU A 57 0.55 5.44 9.97
C GLU A 57 0.87 5.53 11.47
N ARG A 58 2.08 6.00 11.83
CA ARG A 58 2.44 6.26 13.23
C ARG A 58 1.55 7.34 13.86
N SER A 59 1.15 8.36 13.12
CA SER A 59 0.30 9.44 13.65
C SER A 59 -1.14 8.99 13.91
N GLU A 60 -1.62 7.95 13.21
CA GLU A 60 -2.94 7.36 13.45
C GLU A 60 -3.00 6.52 14.74
N LEU A 61 -1.84 6.13 15.29
CA LEU A 61 -1.76 5.34 16.52
C LEU A 61 -1.89 6.18 17.80
N ASP A 62 -1.86 7.51 17.73
CA ASP A 62 -2.03 8.38 18.91
C ASP A 62 -3.53 8.60 19.24
N TYR A 63 -4.28 7.50 19.24
CA TYR A 63 -5.67 7.50 19.69
C TYR A 63 -5.68 7.69 21.21
N LYS A 64 -6.24 8.81 21.65
CA LYS A 64 -6.49 9.07 23.06
C LYS A 64 -7.92 8.71 23.39
N PRO A 65 -8.14 7.53 23.97
CA PRO A 65 -9.49 7.06 24.15
C PRO A 65 -10.23 7.95 25.19
N GLU A 66 -9.52 8.61 26.12
CA GLU A 66 -10.12 9.55 27.07
C GLU A 66 -10.64 10.86 26.45
N GLU A 67 -10.16 11.20 25.26
CA GLU A 67 -10.55 12.42 24.54
C GLU A 67 -11.53 12.12 23.40
N ASP A 68 -11.88 10.85 23.15
CA ASP A 68 -12.80 10.44 22.09
C ASP A 68 -14.27 10.57 22.53
N PRO A 69 -15.07 11.48 21.92
CA PRO A 69 -16.49 11.65 22.23
C PRO A 69 -17.36 10.43 21.95
N TYR A 70 -16.85 9.47 21.17
CA TYR A 70 -17.56 8.25 20.77
C TYR A 70 -17.08 7.01 21.52
N ARG A 71 -16.13 7.14 22.45
CA ARG A 71 -15.66 6.01 23.26
C ARG A 71 -16.80 5.42 24.09
N GLY A 72 -17.09 4.13 23.85
CA GLY A 72 -18.12 3.39 24.59
C GLY A 72 -19.56 3.72 24.23
N HIS A 73 -19.79 4.58 23.23
CA HIS A 73 -21.13 4.87 22.73
C HIS A 73 -21.48 3.96 21.55
N ASN A 74 -22.56 3.18 21.70
CA ASN A 74 -23.21 2.55 20.57
C ASN A 74 -23.82 3.66 19.70
N PHE A 75 -23.44 3.75 18.43
CA PHE A 75 -23.90 4.79 17.50
C PHE A 75 -25.43 4.89 17.51
N ASN A 76 -25.97 6.10 17.30
CA ASN A 76 -27.42 6.28 17.14
C ASN A 76 -27.86 5.64 15.83
N ILE A 77 -28.25 4.35 15.88
CA ILE A 77 -28.82 3.67 14.73
C ILE A 77 -30.20 4.27 14.48
N HIS A 78 -30.45 4.74 13.26
CA HIS A 78 -31.76 5.24 12.87
C HIS A 78 -32.81 4.15 13.16
N PRO A 79 -34.02 4.48 13.67
CA PRO A 79 -35.00 3.48 14.08
C PRO A 79 -35.33 2.43 13.01
N SER A 80 -35.29 2.82 11.73
CA SER A 80 -35.53 1.94 10.60
C SER A 80 -34.40 0.92 10.30
N ARG A 81 -33.25 1.04 10.97
CA ARG A 81 -32.06 0.18 10.81
C ARG A 81 -31.59 -0.40 12.14
N ALA A 82 -32.29 -0.14 13.25
CA ALA A 82 -31.92 -0.63 14.58
C ALA A 82 -31.83 -2.16 14.64
N ASP A 83 -32.57 -2.85 13.78
CA ASP A 83 -32.59 -4.32 13.67
C ASP A 83 -31.48 -4.89 12.76
N ASP A 84 -30.78 -4.06 11.97
CA ASP A 84 -29.79 -4.51 10.97
C ASP A 84 -28.37 -4.72 11.56
N ALA A 85 -28.14 -4.47 12.85
CA ALA A 85 -26.81 -4.64 13.45
C ALA A 85 -26.82 -4.85 14.98
N PRO A 86 -26.68 -6.09 15.49
CA PRO A 86 -25.95 -6.32 16.72
C PRO A 86 -24.47 -6.40 16.34
N LEU A 87 -23.87 -5.30 15.87
CA LEU A 87 -22.42 -5.26 15.83
C LEU A 87 -21.98 -5.31 17.29
N ARG A 88 -21.47 -6.47 17.72
CA ARG A 88 -20.79 -6.62 19.01
C ARG A 88 -19.83 -5.43 19.10
N SER A 89 -19.90 -4.67 20.19
CA SER A 89 -18.87 -3.67 20.49
C SER A 89 -17.55 -4.34 20.18
N ARG A 90 -16.84 -3.82 19.17
CA ARG A 90 -15.54 -4.32 18.79
C ARG A 90 -14.68 -4.03 19.99
N GLY A 91 -14.53 -5.02 20.87
CA GLY A 91 -13.60 -4.98 21.97
C GLY A 91 -12.27 -4.54 21.38
N ASP A 92 -11.67 -3.56 22.04
CA ASP A 92 -10.35 -3.04 21.75
C ASP A 92 -9.30 -4.12 22.07
N ASP A 93 -9.41 -5.28 21.40
CA ASP A 93 -8.50 -6.41 21.45
C ASP A 93 -7.39 -6.21 20.42
N ARG A 94 -7.07 -4.96 20.07
CA ARG A 94 -5.84 -4.67 19.35
C ARG A 94 -4.69 -4.94 20.33
N PRO A 95 -3.75 -5.85 20.02
CA PRO A 95 -2.59 -6.04 20.87
C PRO A 95 -1.88 -4.69 21.03
N ASP A 96 -1.55 -4.34 22.27
CA ASP A 96 -0.73 -3.16 22.57
C ASP A 96 0.54 -3.27 21.70
N PRO A 97 0.97 -2.21 20.98
CA PRO A 97 2.21 -2.25 20.21
C PRO A 97 3.43 -2.66 21.04
N LYS A 98 3.34 -2.61 22.38
CA LYS A 98 4.37 -3.06 23.33
C LYS A 98 4.37 -4.58 23.57
N ASP A 99 3.29 -5.28 23.25
CA ASP A 99 3.12 -6.74 23.39
C ASP A 99 3.17 -7.46 22.04
N ALA A 100 3.32 -6.73 20.94
CA ALA A 100 3.62 -7.29 19.62
C ALA A 100 5.10 -7.71 19.57
N ASP A 101 5.40 -8.91 20.08
CA ASP A 101 6.62 -9.61 19.71
C ASP A 101 6.56 -9.89 18.20
N TRP A 102 7.20 -9.02 17.41
CA TRP A 102 7.46 -9.25 16.00
C TRP A 102 8.44 -10.43 15.92
N ASP A 103 7.92 -11.66 15.83
CA ASP A 103 8.70 -12.76 15.30
C ASP A 103 8.82 -12.53 13.78
N GLY A 104 10.03 -12.24 13.34
CA GLY A 104 10.37 -12.08 11.94
C GLY A 104 10.59 -13.45 11.32
N THR A 105 9.58 -14.32 11.33
CA THR A 105 9.66 -15.58 10.61
C THR A 105 9.01 -15.41 9.24
N ASP A 106 9.85 -15.04 8.27
CA ASP A 106 9.60 -15.15 6.84
C ASP A 106 9.25 -16.61 6.51
N ASP A 107 7.98 -16.99 6.59
CA ASP A 107 7.47 -18.24 6.02
C ASP A 107 6.94 -17.94 4.61
N TRP A 108 7.87 -17.71 3.69
CA TRP A 108 7.62 -17.82 2.25
C TRP A 108 7.54 -19.30 1.90
N ASP A 109 6.35 -19.89 2.05
CA ASP A 109 6.09 -21.24 1.54
C ASP A 109 6.04 -21.18 0.00
N GLU A 110 7.13 -21.63 -0.60
CA GLU A 110 7.30 -21.92 -2.01
C GLU A 110 6.49 -23.17 -2.37
N THR A 111 5.22 -22.97 -2.77
CA THR A 111 4.47 -23.99 -3.52
C THR A 111 4.10 -23.48 -4.91
N ASN A 112 4.84 -24.00 -5.89
CA ASN A 112 4.51 -24.25 -7.30
C ASN A 112 3.29 -23.48 -7.88
N GLY A 113 3.40 -22.67 -8.93
CA GLY A 113 4.25 -22.87 -10.08
C GLY A 113 3.52 -23.30 -11.35
N GLU A 114 2.18 -23.23 -11.49
CA GLU A 114 1.51 -23.56 -12.77
C GLU A 114 0.30 -22.67 -13.13
N GLU A 115 0.35 -22.11 -14.34
CA GLU A 115 -0.79 -21.87 -15.25
C GLU A 115 -1.77 -20.70 -14.99
N TRP A 116 -1.29 -19.46 -15.10
CA TRP A 116 -2.14 -18.35 -15.57
C TRP A 116 -2.22 -18.34 -17.11
N GLY A 117 -2.89 -19.35 -17.64
CA GLY A 117 -3.23 -19.51 -19.05
C GLY A 117 -4.70 -19.88 -19.21
N GLY A 118 -5.52 -18.92 -19.62
CA GLY A 118 -6.77 -19.20 -20.31
C GLY A 118 -8.02 -19.42 -19.47
N ARG A 119 -8.73 -18.31 -19.15
CA ARG A 119 -10.17 -18.28 -19.35
C ARG A 119 -10.60 -16.92 -19.89
N LYS A 120 -10.87 -16.96 -21.20
CA LYS A 120 -11.50 -15.93 -22.04
C LYS A 120 -12.69 -15.33 -21.30
N GLY A 121 -12.64 -14.02 -21.04
CA GLY A 121 -13.82 -13.26 -20.65
C GLY A 121 -14.82 -13.25 -21.81
N ASP A 122 -15.97 -13.84 -21.56
CA ASP A 122 -17.17 -13.75 -22.40
C ASP A 122 -17.77 -12.35 -22.22
N TRP A 123 -17.32 -11.41 -23.05
CA TRP A 123 -17.90 -10.07 -23.14
C TRP A 123 -18.96 -10.07 -24.23
N GLY A 124 -20.22 -10.01 -23.78
CA GLY A 124 -21.41 -9.52 -24.46
C GLY A 124 -21.45 -9.54 -25.98
N SER A 125 -22.30 -10.40 -26.54
CA SER A 125 -22.84 -10.29 -27.89
C SER A 125 -23.28 -8.86 -28.20
N ARG A 126 -22.57 -8.20 -29.12
CA ARG A 126 -23.13 -7.12 -29.92
C ARG A 126 -23.70 -7.78 -31.16
N ASP A 127 -25.03 -7.79 -31.25
CA ASP A 127 -25.75 -8.10 -32.48
C ASP A 127 -25.51 -6.94 -33.46
N ASP A 128 -24.61 -7.17 -34.42
CA ASP A 128 -24.60 -6.45 -35.68
C ASP A 128 -25.63 -7.12 -36.59
N GLY A 129 -26.78 -6.48 -36.76
CA GLY A 129 -27.84 -6.87 -37.68
C GLY A 129 -28.11 -5.75 -38.67
N ASP A 130 -27.76 -6.01 -39.92
CA ASP A 130 -27.78 -5.12 -41.07
C ASP A 130 -29.17 -4.61 -41.50
N ASP A 131 -29.11 -3.50 -42.25
CA ASP A 131 -29.98 -3.10 -43.37
C ASP A 131 -31.51 -3.03 -43.16
N GLU A 132 -32.08 -1.84 -43.38
CA GLU A 132 -33.03 -1.67 -44.49
C GLU A 132 -33.31 -0.19 -44.83
N ARG A 133 -33.48 0.01 -46.14
CA ARG A 133 -33.77 1.26 -46.86
C ARG A 133 -35.21 1.72 -46.62
N GLU A 134 -35.47 3.02 -46.73
CA GLU A 134 -36.59 3.65 -47.47
C GLU A 134 -36.61 5.16 -47.17
N SER A 135 -36.13 6.03 -48.07
CA SER A 135 -36.96 6.77 -49.05
C SER A 135 -38.20 7.46 -48.48
N ARG A 136 -38.06 8.73 -48.06
CA ARG A 136 -38.78 9.89 -48.63
C ARG A 136 -38.42 11.19 -47.92
#